data_AF-A0A6B2V8X8-F1
#
_entry.id   AF-A0A6B2V8X8-F1
#
_cell.length_a   1.000
_cell.length_b   1.000
_cell.length_c   1.000
_cell.angle_alpha   90.00
_cell.angle_beta   90.00
_cell.angle_gamma   90.00
#
_symmetry.space_group_name_H-M   'P 1'
#
loop_
_entity.id
_entity.type
_entity.pdbx_description
1 polymer ?
#
loop_
_entity_poly.entity_id
_entity_poly.type
_entity_poly.pdbx_seq_one_letter_code
_entity_poly.pdbx_strand_id
1 'polypeptide(L)'
;EVRAADLLALVRDCAQVSRGRLRPDAGRPATIPVCGLPGAVFWKADMDIDCDGRPTRRCNRRTDPHFSASAAYQQSDGRRLNAERLPYIVLPAPSRVWDHRDHAVGGGSV
;
A
#
# COMPACT_ATOMS: atom_id res chain seq x y z
N GLU A 1 8.46 18.85 -14.24
CA GLU A 1 8.73 17.42 -14.05
C GLU A 1 9.27 17.22 -12.63
N VAL A 2 8.87 16.17 -11.93
CA VAL A 2 9.37 15.84 -10.59
C VAL A 2 10.29 14.63 -10.73
N ARG A 3 11.57 14.75 -10.35
CA ARG A 3 12.52 13.63 -10.47
C ARG A 3 12.45 12.74 -9.23
N ALA A 4 12.69 11.45 -9.41
CA ALA A 4 12.75 10.50 -8.30
C ALA A 4 13.79 10.89 -7.23
N ALA A 5 14.93 11.45 -7.65
CA ALA A 5 15.96 11.91 -6.71
C ALA A 5 15.50 13.09 -5.85
N ASP A 6 14.66 13.98 -6.39
CA ASP A 6 14.12 15.12 -5.65
C ASP A 6 13.09 14.65 -4.62
N LEU A 7 12.22 13.70 -4.98
CA LEU A 7 11.31 13.05 -4.04
C LEU A 7 12.08 12.34 -2.93
N LEU A 8 13.11 11.56 -3.29
CA LEU A 8 13.95 10.86 -2.31
C LEU A 8 14.66 11.83 -1.36
N ALA A 9 15.09 13.00 -1.85
CA ALA A 9 15.70 14.03 -1.03
C ALA A 9 14.69 14.65 -0.05
N LEU A 10 13.45 14.86 -0.48
CA LEU A 10 12.37 15.40 0.35
C LEU A 10 11.96 14.45 1.49
N VAL A 11 12.01 13.13 1.25
CA VAL A 11 11.58 12.11 2.22
C VAL A 11 12.71 11.54 3.09
N ARG A 12 13.84 12.26 3.21
CA ARG A 12 14.99 11.79 4.02
C ARG A 12 14.71 11.80 5.52
N ASP A 13 14.01 12.82 6.01
CA ASP A 13 13.78 13.05 7.43
C ASP A 13 12.34 12.74 7.82
N CYS A 14 12.16 12.04 8.94
CA CYS A 14 10.85 11.54 9.36
C CYS A 14 10.29 12.28 10.58
N ALA A 15 9.24 13.07 10.36
CA ALA A 15 8.32 13.47 11.42
C ALA A 15 7.24 12.38 11.56
N GLN A 16 7.40 11.45 12.49
CA GLN A 16 6.50 10.30 12.62
C GLN A 16 5.07 10.74 13.00
N VAL A 17 4.08 10.29 12.23
CA VAL A 17 2.64 10.52 12.46
C VAL A 17 1.90 9.26 12.92
N SER A 18 2.45 8.07 12.65
CA SER A 18 1.91 6.81 13.17
C SER A 18 2.14 6.68 14.68
N ARG A 19 1.21 6.02 15.38
CA ARG A 19 1.30 5.73 16.83
C ARG A 19 2.36 4.68 17.18
N GLY A 20 2.97 4.07 16.18
CA GLY A 20 4.03 3.07 16.29
C GLY A 20 4.67 2.80 14.94
N ARG A 21 5.45 1.73 14.84
CA ARG A 21 6.10 1.31 13.60
C ARG A 21 5.35 0.15 12.95
N LEU A 22 5.36 0.13 11.62
CA LEU A 22 4.89 -0.95 10.78
C LEU A 22 6.00 -1.99 10.60
N ARG A 23 5.58 -3.22 10.28
CA ARG A 23 6.46 -4.33 9.92
C ARG A 23 6.59 -4.34 8.39
N PRO A 24 7.78 -4.64 7.84
CA PRO A 24 7.93 -4.84 6.41
C PRO A 24 7.32 -6.16 5.93
N ASP A 25 7.09 -7.14 6.81
CA ASP A 25 6.48 -8.43 6.45
C ASP A 25 6.05 -9.14 7.75
N ALA A 26 5.20 -10.16 7.64
CA ALA A 26 4.82 -11.05 8.71
C ALA A 26 6.05 -11.66 9.41
N GLY A 27 6.02 -11.69 10.74
CA GLY A 27 7.14 -12.22 11.55
C GLY A 27 8.38 -11.32 11.62
N ARG A 28 8.46 -10.22 10.85
CA ARG A 28 9.59 -9.28 10.92
C ARG A 28 9.40 -8.23 12.03
N PRO A 29 10.47 -7.70 12.64
CA PRO A 29 10.36 -6.61 13.60
C PRO A 29 9.69 -5.37 13.02
N ALA A 30 8.96 -4.62 13.85
CA ALA A 30 8.33 -3.37 13.46
C ALA A 30 9.35 -2.21 13.45
N THR A 31 9.81 -1.80 12.28
CA THR A 31 10.90 -0.82 12.13
C THR A 31 10.51 0.42 11.32
N ILE A 32 9.40 0.37 10.57
CA ILE A 32 9.04 1.41 9.59
C ILE A 32 8.08 2.42 10.22
N PRO A 33 8.48 3.68 10.46
CA PRO A 33 7.53 4.72 10.83
C PRO A 33 6.73 5.18 9.60
N VAL A 34 5.51 5.68 9.81
CA VAL A 34 4.84 6.52 8.82
C VAL A 34 5.14 7.97 9.16
N CYS A 35 5.66 8.70 8.18
CA CYS A 35 6.17 10.05 8.33
C CYS A 35 5.24 11.05 7.63
N GLY A 36 5.05 12.21 8.23
CA GLY A 36 4.23 13.29 7.68
C GLY A 36 5.07 14.35 6.97
N LEU A 37 4.48 14.93 5.93
CA LEU A 37 4.88 16.16 5.24
C LEU A 37 3.63 17.06 5.10
N PRO A 38 3.79 18.37 4.86
CA PRO A 38 2.65 19.20 4.48
C PRO A 38 1.93 18.63 3.26
N GLY A 39 0.69 18.16 3.45
CA GLY A 39 -0.14 17.59 2.40
C GLY A 39 0.24 16.17 1.93
N ALA A 40 1.16 15.49 2.60
CA ALA A 40 1.57 14.13 2.21
C ALA A 40 2.00 13.27 3.41
N VAL A 41 2.00 11.96 3.19
CA VAL A 41 2.61 10.98 4.09
C VAL A 41 3.56 10.10 3.28
N PHE A 42 4.59 9.57 3.94
CA PHE A 42 5.52 8.65 3.30
C PHE A 42 6.05 7.61 4.29
N TRP A 43 6.44 6.46 3.76
CA TRP A 43 7.12 5.39 4.49
C TRP A 43 7.89 4.53 3.49
N LYS A 44 8.82 3.71 3.99
CA LYS A 44 9.48 2.70 3.16
C LYS A 44 8.60 1.45 3.12
N ALA A 45 8.05 1.13 1.96
CA ALA A 45 7.33 -0.13 1.73
C ALA A 45 8.29 -1.25 1.28
N ASP A 46 7.86 -2.49 1.47
CA ASP A 46 8.36 -3.71 0.84
C ASP A 46 8.00 -3.76 -0.66
N MET A 47 6.85 -3.17 -1.03
CA MET A 47 6.32 -3.04 -2.39
C MET A 47 5.88 -4.38 -3.00
N ASP A 48 5.23 -5.21 -2.18
CA ASP A 48 4.66 -6.47 -2.62
C ASP A 48 3.47 -6.28 -3.57
N ILE A 49 3.28 -7.28 -4.43
CA ILE A 49 2.16 -7.39 -5.36
C ILE A 49 1.18 -8.40 -4.78
N ASP A 50 0.16 -7.91 -4.08
CA ASP A 50 -0.92 -8.75 -3.56
C ASP A 50 -1.79 -9.25 -4.72
N CYS A 51 -1.84 -10.56 -4.91
CA CYS A 51 -2.55 -11.21 -6.02
C CYS A 51 -4.08 -11.27 -5.83
N ASP A 52 -4.67 -10.23 -5.23
CA ASP A 52 -6.06 -10.20 -4.82
C ASP A 52 -7.03 -9.74 -5.92
N GLY A 53 -8.28 -10.20 -5.81
CA GLY A 53 -9.38 -9.80 -6.67
C GLY A 53 -9.75 -10.87 -7.70
N ARG A 54 -9.76 -10.49 -8.99
CA ARG A 54 -10.16 -11.37 -10.08
C ARG A 54 -9.10 -12.47 -10.28
N PRO A 55 -9.45 -13.76 -10.23
CA PRO A 55 -8.52 -14.82 -10.59
C PRO A 55 -8.01 -14.67 -12.03
N THR A 56 -6.72 -14.86 -12.21
CA THR A 56 -6.01 -14.84 -13.49
C THR A 56 -5.08 -16.05 -13.60
N ARG A 57 -4.22 -16.09 -14.62
CA ARG A 57 -3.28 -17.19 -14.82
C ARG A 57 -2.16 -17.21 -13.76
N ARG A 58 -1.72 -16.05 -13.27
CA ARG A 58 -0.66 -15.87 -12.27
C ARG A 58 -1.20 -15.61 -10.87
N CYS A 59 -2.34 -14.91 -10.74
CA CYS A 59 -2.97 -14.63 -9.45
C CYS A 59 -4.21 -15.52 -9.27
N ASN A 60 -4.04 -16.63 -8.55
CA ASN A 60 -5.12 -17.54 -8.21
C ASN A 60 -4.72 -18.45 -7.03
N ARG A 61 -5.71 -19.15 -6.45
CA ARG A 61 -5.53 -20.06 -5.31
C ARG A 61 -4.51 -21.20 -5.53
N ARG A 62 -4.14 -21.52 -6.77
CA ARG A 62 -3.17 -22.60 -7.05
C ARG A 62 -1.73 -22.08 -7.09
N THR A 63 -1.54 -20.80 -7.39
CA THR A 63 -0.22 -20.17 -7.56
C THR A 63 0.15 -19.26 -6.41
N ASP A 64 -0.82 -18.83 -5.61
CA ASP A 64 -0.62 -17.99 -4.44
C ASP A 64 -1.46 -18.52 -3.25
N PRO A 65 -0.81 -18.98 -2.16
CA PRO A 65 -1.51 -19.46 -0.97
C PRO A 65 -2.23 -18.33 -0.20
N HIS A 66 -1.88 -17.07 -0.44
CA HIS A 66 -2.49 -15.90 0.19
C HIS A 66 -3.59 -15.26 -0.65
N PHE A 67 -3.87 -15.80 -1.85
CA PHE A 67 -4.88 -15.27 -2.77
C PHE A 67 -6.26 -15.07 -2.11
N SER A 68 -6.80 -13.86 -2.24
CA SER A 68 -8.21 -13.55 -1.99
C SER A 68 -8.96 -13.26 -3.29
N ALA A 69 -10.19 -13.79 -3.41
CA ALA A 69 -11.09 -13.47 -4.53
C ALA A 69 -11.74 -12.06 -4.40
N SER A 70 -11.34 -11.29 -3.40
CA SER A 70 -11.81 -9.94 -3.11
C SER A 70 -10.63 -9.04 -2.81
N ALA A 71 -10.77 -7.75 -3.09
CA ALA A 71 -9.86 -6.70 -2.68
C ALA A 71 -10.64 -5.59 -1.96
N ALA A 72 -9.94 -4.69 -1.26
CA ALA A 72 -10.58 -3.59 -0.54
C ALA A 72 -11.37 -2.64 -1.46
N TYR A 73 -10.94 -2.52 -2.72
CA TYR A 73 -11.57 -1.69 -3.74
C TYR A 73 -12.00 -2.52 -4.96
N GLN A 74 -12.90 -1.95 -5.75
CA GLN A 74 -13.32 -2.47 -7.05
C GLN A 74 -12.82 -1.53 -8.15
N GLN A 75 -12.80 -2.04 -9.38
CA GLN A 75 -12.58 -1.21 -10.56
C GLN A 75 -13.75 -0.24 -10.75
N SER A 76 -13.55 0.79 -11.57
CA SER A 76 -14.60 1.76 -11.92
C SER A 76 -15.81 1.15 -12.64
N ASP A 77 -15.64 -0.04 -13.25
CA ASP A 77 -16.72 -0.82 -13.88
C ASP A 77 -17.42 -1.78 -12.90
N GLY A 78 -17.13 -1.69 -11.60
CA GLY A 78 -17.69 -2.53 -10.55
C GLY A 78 -17.13 -3.96 -10.49
N ARG A 79 -16.15 -4.30 -11.35
CA ARG A 79 -15.51 -5.62 -11.31
C ARG A 79 -14.43 -5.65 -10.23
N ARG A 80 -14.07 -6.87 -9.80
CA ARG A 80 -12.90 -7.09 -8.93
C ARG A 80 -11.62 -6.69 -9.65
N LEU A 81 -10.67 -6.11 -8.92
CA LEU A 81 -9.38 -5.68 -9.45
C LEU A 81 -8.65 -6.84 -10.15
N ASN A 82 -7.91 -6.53 -11.20
CA ASN A 82 -7.01 -7.46 -11.86
C ASN A 82 -5.57 -7.08 -11.52
N ALA A 83 -4.99 -7.76 -10.52
CA ALA A 83 -3.63 -7.53 -10.05
C ALA A 83 -2.54 -7.69 -11.14
N GLU A 84 -2.78 -8.48 -12.19
CA GLU A 84 -1.82 -8.61 -13.30
C GLU A 84 -1.78 -7.40 -14.24
N ARG A 85 -2.78 -6.52 -14.19
CA ARG A 85 -2.96 -5.47 -15.21
C ARG A 85 -3.13 -4.07 -14.65
N LEU A 86 -3.69 -3.96 -13.47
CA LEU A 86 -3.91 -2.67 -12.83
C LEU A 86 -2.59 -2.18 -12.23
N PRO A 87 -2.18 -0.92 -12.45
CA PRO A 87 -1.15 -0.29 -11.62
C PRO A 87 -1.74 0.07 -10.25
N TYR A 88 -1.15 -0.43 -9.16
CA TYR A 88 -1.59 -0.14 -7.79
C TYR A 88 -0.41 -0.19 -6.83
N ILE A 89 -0.64 0.34 -5.62
CA ILE A 89 0.23 0.19 -4.47
C ILE A 89 -0.64 -0.36 -3.33
N VAL A 90 -0.12 -1.36 -2.61
CA VAL A 90 -0.77 -1.90 -1.42
C VAL A 90 -0.52 -0.96 -0.24
N LEU A 91 -1.58 -0.65 0.49
CA LEU A 91 -1.51 0.12 1.73
C LEU A 91 -1.74 -0.79 2.93
N PRO A 92 -1.02 -0.57 4.05
CA PRO A 92 -1.39 -1.16 5.33
C PRO A 92 -2.87 -0.92 5.64
N ALA A 93 -3.56 -2.00 6.03
CA ALA A 93 -4.94 -1.91 6.48
C ALA A 93 -5.07 -0.98 7.70
N PRO A 94 -6.18 -0.22 7.84
CA PRO A 94 -6.41 0.64 8.99
C PRO A 94 -6.26 -0.11 10.31
N SER A 95 -5.51 0.49 11.25
CA SER A 95 -5.25 -0.11 12.55
C SER A 95 -5.00 0.94 13.61
N ARG A 96 -4.86 0.50 14.86
CA ARG A 96 -4.43 1.38 15.97
C ARG A 96 -3.02 1.97 15.78
N VAL A 97 -2.19 1.41 14.90
CA VAL A 97 -0.84 1.92 14.63
C VAL A 97 -0.91 3.09 13.65
N TRP A 98 -1.71 2.94 12.61
CA TRP A 98 -1.91 3.96 11.58
C TRP A 98 -3.21 3.68 10.83
N ASP A 99 -3.96 4.73 10.53
CA ASP A 99 -5.15 4.72 9.69
C ASP A 99 -4.91 5.68 8.53
N HIS A 100 -4.77 5.14 7.31
CA HIS A 100 -4.48 5.94 6.13
C HIS A 100 -5.61 6.93 5.78
N ARG A 101 -6.83 6.67 6.23
CA ARG A 101 -8.02 7.49 5.95
C ARG A 101 -7.97 8.82 6.71
N ASP A 102 -7.32 8.85 7.87
CA ASP A 102 -7.10 10.08 8.65
C ASP A 102 -6.20 11.08 7.91
N HIS A 103 -5.51 10.62 6.85
CA HIS A 103 -4.64 11.41 6.00
C HIS A 103 -5.20 11.59 4.57
N ALA A 104 -6.50 11.34 4.37
CA ALA A 104 -7.18 11.43 3.08
C ALA A 104 -6.56 10.57 1.97
N VAL A 105 -5.79 9.53 2.33
CA VAL A 105 -5.32 8.52 1.38
C VAL A 105 -6.44 7.50 1.20
N GLY A 106 -6.90 7.30 -0.02
CA GLY A 106 -7.98 6.34 -0.34
C GLY A 106 -7.76 5.69 -1.70
N GLY A 107 -8.63 4.75 -2.06
CA GLY A 107 -8.60 4.10 -3.37
C GLY A 107 -9.20 4.98 -4.48
N GLY A 108 -8.76 4.77 -5.72
CA GLY A 108 -9.34 5.42 -6.89
C GLY A 108 -8.94 6.89 -7.07
N SER A 109 -7.65 7.20 -7.00
CA SER A 109 -7.08 8.50 -7.38
C SER A 109 -6.47 8.44 -8.78
N VAL A 110 -6.59 9.53 -9.55
CA VAL A 110 -5.92 9.74 -10.85
C VAL A 110 -4.74 10.69 -10.71
#